data_AF-A0A7Y5LYM3-F1
#
_entry.id   AF-A0A7Y5LYM3-F1
#
_cell.length_a   1.000
_cell.length_b   1.000
_cell.length_c   1.000
_cell.angle_alpha   90.00
_cell.angle_beta   90.00
_cell.angle_gamma   90.00
#
_symmetry.space_group_name_H-M   'P 1'
#
loop_
_entity.id
_entity.type
_entity.pdbx_description
1 polymer ?
#
loop_
_entity_poly.entity_id
_entity_poly.type
_entity_poly.pdbx_seq_one_letter_code
_entity_poly.pdbx_strand_id
1 'polypeptide(L)'
;MRGSLVTAALVWGALAYVPPAEAGEIPTPKFDRVDYAHPEKYLDLPTKIGKKETLEGIVEKVKAKSPRETLAAIGTWISSNLKNDGKLGYEFRTVDRILADGAFGGCQDHSEIFGYLARACGIPTVWVKTMDCDWIRMFRKTRDENRTWSGHVFLEVHLDGKWVLLDATQGVLYDEYDTRQRILPGDRYAYDKGGDYFDLVMSDRWEEWKKQTGAYFRDFDLSLLPVGEGTPLPRPGEVVVAGNNPEWQWVTDRARALGLRAGSGGNGGFAEWIPRARLGWLVVTCLAGRTVLPDQYRSWLPNGWEAGVKKKDSGVLRGEAPDGTRVVLVYGRDVDAIRAEIGKLTFDESK
;
A
#
# COMPACT_ATOMS: atom_id res chain seq x y z
N MET A 1 -36.37 57.09 41.04
CA MET A 1 -35.38 56.01 41.20
C MET A 1 -36.10 54.70 41.51
N ARG A 2 -36.35 53.86 40.50
CA ARG A 2 -36.60 52.41 40.64
C ARG A 2 -36.21 51.78 39.30
N GLY A 3 -35.01 51.20 39.25
CA GLY A 3 -34.50 50.48 38.08
C GLY A 3 -35.01 49.05 38.11
N SER A 4 -35.55 48.59 36.97
CA SER A 4 -35.95 47.21 36.74
C SER A 4 -34.74 46.45 36.18
N LEU A 5 -34.29 45.43 36.91
CA LEU A 5 -33.27 44.48 36.46
C LEU A 5 -34.01 43.31 35.80
N VAL A 6 -33.86 43.18 34.48
CA VAL A 6 -34.29 42.01 33.71
C VAL A 6 -33.15 40.99 33.75
N THR A 7 -33.38 39.87 34.42
CA THR A 7 -32.46 38.75 34.49
C THR A 7 -32.59 37.91 33.21
N ALA A 8 -31.56 37.92 32.36
CA ALA A 8 -31.48 37.02 31.20
C ALA A 8 -31.08 35.62 31.68
N ALA A 9 -31.96 34.63 31.49
CA ALA A 9 -31.64 33.22 31.73
C ALA A 9 -30.88 32.66 30.51
N LEU A 10 -29.60 32.35 30.71
CA LEU A 10 -28.78 31.58 29.78
C LEU A 10 -29.20 30.11 29.84
N VAL A 11 -29.86 29.64 28.80
CA VAL A 11 -30.11 28.19 28.59
C VAL A 11 -28.83 27.58 28.03
N TRP A 12 -28.06 26.91 28.88
CA TRP A 12 -26.99 26.02 28.44
C TRP A 12 -27.63 24.75 27.86
N GLY A 13 -27.57 24.61 26.53
CA GLY A 13 -27.88 23.35 25.87
C GLY A 13 -26.88 22.30 26.30
N ALA A 14 -27.33 21.27 27.02
CA ALA A 14 -26.52 20.11 27.34
C ALA A 14 -26.10 19.41 26.04
N LEU A 15 -24.81 19.48 25.71
CA LEU A 15 -24.18 18.59 24.75
C LEU A 15 -24.40 17.17 25.26
N ALA A 16 -25.13 16.36 24.49
CA ALA A 16 -25.32 14.95 24.79
C ALA A 16 -23.95 14.26 24.74
N TYR A 17 -23.42 13.91 25.91
CA TYR A 17 -22.28 13.02 26.06
C TYR A 17 -22.65 11.67 25.46
N VAL A 18 -22.02 11.31 24.34
CA VAL A 18 -22.08 9.96 23.80
C VAL A 18 -21.03 9.15 24.57
N PRO A 19 -21.43 8.17 25.41
CA PRO A 19 -20.45 7.33 26.09
C PRO A 19 -19.59 6.58 25.06
N PRO A 20 -18.30 6.33 25.35
CA PRO A 20 -17.47 5.50 24.49
C PRO A 20 -18.13 4.14 24.34
N ALA A 21 -18.25 3.68 23.09
CA ALA A 21 -18.83 2.38 22.76
C ALA A 21 -18.13 1.28 23.57
N GLU A 22 -18.91 0.29 24.06
CA GLU A 22 -18.37 -0.91 24.68
C GLU A 22 -17.26 -1.50 23.80
N ALA A 23 -16.13 -1.87 24.42
CA ALA A 23 -14.91 -2.28 23.73
C ALA A 23 -15.12 -3.58 22.93
N GLY A 24 -15.61 -3.44 21.70
CA GLY A 24 -15.52 -4.48 20.68
C GLY A 24 -14.05 -4.80 20.38
N GLU A 25 -13.82 -6.00 19.84
CA GLU A 25 -12.50 -6.42 19.38
C GLU A 25 -11.95 -5.43 18.34
N ILE A 26 -10.70 -4.96 18.52
CA ILE A 26 -10.06 -4.06 17.58
C ILE A 26 -9.79 -4.84 16.27
N PRO A 27 -10.35 -4.44 15.12
CA PRO A 27 -10.18 -5.18 13.87
C PRO A 27 -8.71 -5.30 13.48
N THR A 28 -8.33 -6.42 12.84
CA THR A 28 -6.97 -6.56 12.27
C THR A 28 -6.86 -5.81 10.93
N PRO A 29 -5.75 -5.13 10.63
CA PRO A 29 -5.52 -4.53 9.32
C PRO A 29 -5.55 -5.54 8.18
N LYS A 30 -6.17 -5.17 7.04
CA LYS A 30 -6.35 -6.03 5.87
C LYS A 30 -6.35 -5.19 4.60
N PHE A 31 -5.18 -5.12 3.97
CA PHE A 31 -4.93 -4.40 2.72
C PHE A 31 -5.80 -4.91 1.55
N ASP A 32 -5.98 -6.22 1.41
CA ASP A 32 -6.64 -6.84 0.25
C ASP A 32 -8.17 -7.00 0.42
N ARG A 33 -8.81 -6.22 1.30
CA ARG A 33 -10.27 -6.37 1.56
C ARG A 33 -11.18 -5.65 0.57
N VAL A 34 -10.65 -4.76 -0.25
CA VAL A 34 -11.43 -3.95 -1.19
C VAL A 34 -11.84 -4.80 -2.40
N ASP A 35 -13.13 -4.79 -2.70
CA ASP A 35 -13.72 -5.43 -3.87
C ASP A 35 -13.68 -4.48 -5.06
N TYR A 36 -12.51 -4.40 -5.70
CA TYR A 36 -12.27 -3.48 -6.81
C TYR A 36 -13.16 -3.74 -8.04
N ALA A 37 -13.80 -4.92 -8.14
CA ALA A 37 -14.68 -5.28 -9.24
C ALA A 37 -16.08 -4.68 -9.11
N HIS A 38 -16.47 -4.24 -7.91
CA HIS A 38 -17.81 -3.73 -7.60
C HIS A 38 -17.71 -2.33 -6.96
N PRO A 39 -17.23 -1.31 -7.70
CA PRO A 39 -16.99 0.02 -7.17
C PRO A 39 -18.26 0.65 -6.60
N GLU A 40 -19.44 0.35 -7.13
CA GLU A 40 -20.73 0.87 -6.65
C GLU A 40 -21.00 0.59 -5.17
N LYS A 41 -20.40 -0.46 -4.58
CA LYS A 41 -20.47 -0.76 -3.14
C LYS A 41 -19.84 0.33 -2.26
N TYR A 42 -19.01 1.19 -2.85
CA TYR A 42 -18.29 2.25 -2.16
C TYR A 42 -18.87 3.64 -2.43
N LEU A 43 -20.16 3.70 -2.78
CA LEU A 43 -20.95 4.93 -2.86
C LEU A 43 -21.72 5.22 -1.57
N ASP A 44 -21.96 4.19 -0.75
CA ASP A 44 -22.79 4.32 0.44
C ASP A 44 -22.15 5.25 1.48
N LEU A 45 -23.01 6.04 2.13
CA LEU A 45 -22.69 6.93 3.24
C LEU A 45 -23.16 6.26 4.54
N PRO A 46 -22.24 5.75 5.38
CA PRO A 46 -22.61 5.14 6.66
C PRO A 46 -23.25 6.18 7.58
N THR A 47 -24.39 5.83 8.18
CA THR A 47 -25.12 6.71 9.10
C THR A 47 -24.31 7.12 10.34
N LYS A 48 -23.32 6.31 10.72
CA LYS A 48 -22.42 6.58 11.86
C LYS A 48 -21.46 7.76 11.63
N ILE A 49 -21.30 8.22 10.39
CA ILE A 49 -20.30 9.23 10.03
C ILE A 49 -20.92 10.61 9.80
N GLY A 50 -22.24 10.70 9.66
CA GLY A 50 -22.93 11.97 9.56
C GLY A 50 -24.27 11.85 8.85
N LYS A 51 -24.99 12.95 8.82
CA LYS A 51 -26.28 13.07 8.14
C LYS A 51 -26.08 13.35 6.67
N LYS A 52 -26.80 12.62 5.83
CA LYS A 52 -26.77 12.79 4.37
C LYS A 52 -27.16 14.22 3.99
N GLU A 53 -28.14 14.79 4.68
CA GLU A 53 -28.68 16.12 4.44
C GLU A 53 -27.62 17.22 4.65
N THR A 54 -26.68 17.01 5.59
CA THR A 54 -25.56 17.95 5.80
C THR A 54 -24.67 18.03 4.56
N LEU A 55 -24.46 16.90 3.88
CA LEU A 55 -23.60 16.82 2.69
C LEU A 55 -24.31 17.32 1.44
N GLU A 56 -25.63 17.13 1.31
CA GLU A 56 -26.41 17.53 0.12
C GLU A 56 -26.22 19.01 -0.23
N GLY A 57 -26.29 19.92 0.76
CA GLY A 57 -26.08 21.36 0.53
C GLY A 57 -24.64 21.74 0.14
N ILE A 58 -23.67 20.87 0.40
CA ILE A 58 -22.28 21.04 -0.05
C ILE A 58 -22.12 20.45 -1.46
N VAL A 59 -22.69 19.26 -1.70
CA VAL A 59 -22.68 18.57 -2.99
C VAL A 59 -23.18 19.46 -4.12
N GLU A 60 -24.26 20.21 -3.91
CA GLU A 60 -24.76 21.18 -4.91
C GLU A 60 -23.73 22.24 -5.31
N LYS A 61 -22.81 22.59 -4.42
CA LYS A 61 -21.76 23.61 -4.65
C LYS A 61 -20.50 23.04 -5.29
N VAL A 62 -20.19 21.76 -5.03
CA VAL A 62 -18.95 21.13 -5.47
C VAL A 62 -19.11 20.22 -6.68
N LYS A 63 -20.33 19.74 -6.95
CA LYS A 63 -20.58 18.84 -8.08
C LYS A 63 -20.37 19.57 -9.40
N ALA A 64 -19.41 19.10 -10.18
CA ALA A 64 -19.01 19.70 -11.46
C ALA A 64 -19.43 18.82 -12.64
N LYS A 65 -18.99 19.20 -13.86
CA LYS A 65 -19.34 18.49 -15.10
C LYS A 65 -18.64 17.14 -15.21
N SER A 66 -17.47 17.00 -14.60
CA SER A 66 -16.72 15.73 -14.55
C SER A 66 -16.38 15.32 -13.12
N PRO A 67 -16.13 14.01 -12.87
CA PRO A 67 -15.63 13.53 -11.59
C PRO A 67 -14.34 14.21 -11.13
N ARG A 68 -13.38 14.45 -12.03
CA ARG A 68 -12.11 15.12 -11.69
C ARG A 68 -12.29 16.57 -11.28
N GLU A 69 -13.10 17.32 -12.03
CA GLU A 69 -13.45 18.69 -11.64
C GLU A 69 -14.20 18.72 -10.31
N THR A 70 -15.01 17.70 -10.03
CA THR A 70 -15.71 17.58 -8.75
C THR A 70 -14.74 17.35 -7.60
N LEU A 71 -13.74 16.47 -7.73
CA LEU A 71 -12.70 16.27 -6.72
C LEU A 71 -11.90 17.56 -6.48
N ALA A 72 -11.55 18.29 -7.53
CA ALA A 72 -10.86 19.59 -7.41
C ALA A 72 -11.72 20.64 -6.69
N ALA A 73 -13.03 20.68 -7.00
CA ALA A 73 -13.98 21.57 -6.34
C ALA A 73 -14.18 21.21 -4.86
N ILE A 74 -14.18 19.91 -4.50
CA ILE A 74 -14.21 19.46 -3.10
C ILE A 74 -12.98 19.99 -2.34
N GLY A 75 -11.77 19.78 -2.88
CA GLY A 75 -10.53 20.28 -2.25
C GLY A 75 -10.52 21.80 -2.09
N THR A 76 -11.00 22.53 -3.10
CA THR A 76 -11.15 23.99 -3.05
C THR A 76 -12.16 24.42 -1.99
N TRP A 77 -13.29 23.72 -1.90
CA TRP A 77 -14.32 24.00 -0.92
C TRP A 77 -13.82 23.77 0.51
N ILE A 78 -13.17 22.64 0.78
CA ILE A 78 -12.58 22.33 2.09
C ILE A 78 -11.58 23.43 2.49
N SER A 79 -10.66 23.77 1.60
CA SER A 79 -9.63 24.79 1.85
C SER A 79 -10.19 26.20 2.09
N SER A 80 -11.36 26.49 1.52
CA SER A 80 -12.01 27.81 1.63
C SER A 80 -12.94 27.92 2.85
N ASN A 81 -13.45 26.80 3.36
CA ASN A 81 -14.51 26.80 4.38
C ASN A 81 -14.04 26.22 5.72
N LEU A 82 -12.98 25.39 5.74
CA LEU A 82 -12.50 24.73 6.95
C LEU A 82 -11.07 25.18 7.28
N LYS A 83 -10.81 25.40 8.56
CA LYS A 83 -9.47 25.70 9.07
C LYS A 83 -8.72 24.42 9.42
N ASN A 84 -7.40 24.43 9.26
CA ASN A 84 -6.56 23.40 9.87
C ASN A 84 -6.31 23.77 11.34
N ASP A 85 -6.82 22.96 12.27
CA ASP A 85 -6.55 23.08 13.71
C ASP A 85 -6.06 21.74 14.26
N GLY A 86 -4.75 21.55 14.26
CA GLY A 86 -4.08 20.32 14.73
C GLY A 86 -4.39 19.92 16.18
N LYS A 87 -5.00 20.79 16.99
CA LYS A 87 -5.46 20.44 18.35
C LYS A 87 -6.64 19.47 18.34
N LEU A 88 -7.36 19.38 17.21
CA LEU A 88 -8.54 18.54 17.03
C LEU A 88 -8.21 17.15 16.45
N GLY A 89 -6.94 16.83 16.20
CA GLY A 89 -6.55 15.69 15.37
C GLY A 89 -6.58 14.30 16.04
N TYR A 90 -6.83 14.21 17.35
CA TYR A 90 -6.73 12.95 18.13
C TYR A 90 -8.03 12.55 18.82
N GLU A 91 -9.14 13.20 18.47
CA GLU A 91 -10.48 12.83 18.92
C GLU A 91 -11.31 12.48 17.69
N PHE A 92 -12.00 11.34 17.73
CA PHE A 92 -12.88 10.91 16.66
C PHE A 92 -14.05 11.89 16.53
N ARG A 93 -14.27 12.38 15.32
CA ARG A 93 -15.34 13.31 15.00
C ARG A 93 -16.06 12.84 13.76
N THR A 94 -17.37 12.87 13.79
CA THR A 94 -18.18 12.64 12.58
C THR A 94 -17.99 13.81 11.60
N VAL A 95 -18.30 13.60 10.33
CA VAL A 95 -18.29 14.67 9.32
C VAL A 95 -19.18 15.84 9.74
N ASP A 96 -20.36 15.56 10.31
CA ASP A 96 -21.24 16.61 10.87
C ASP A 96 -20.51 17.47 11.92
N ARG A 97 -19.72 16.83 12.79
CA ARG A 97 -18.97 17.52 13.84
C ARG A 97 -17.84 18.35 13.26
N ILE A 98 -17.06 17.80 12.31
CA ILE A 98 -15.96 18.53 11.68
C ILE A 98 -16.48 19.77 10.95
N LEU A 99 -17.63 19.64 10.26
CA LEU A 99 -18.31 20.75 9.59
C LEU A 99 -18.84 21.79 10.57
N ALA A 100 -19.45 21.37 11.68
CA ALA A 100 -19.94 22.26 12.72
C ALA A 100 -18.83 23.06 13.43
N ASP A 101 -17.68 22.41 13.66
CA ASP A 101 -16.49 23.06 14.23
C ASP A 101 -15.82 24.02 13.23
N GLY A 102 -16.09 23.86 11.92
CA GLY A 102 -15.47 24.64 10.86
C GLY A 102 -13.95 24.39 10.73
N ALA A 103 -13.47 23.23 11.21
CA ALA A 103 -12.04 22.92 11.26
C ALA A 103 -11.73 21.42 11.25
N PHE A 104 -10.75 21.03 10.44
CA PHE A 104 -10.18 19.69 10.41
C PHE A 104 -8.87 19.65 11.23
N GLY A 105 -8.59 18.52 11.87
CA GLY A 105 -7.47 18.34 12.81
C GLY A 105 -6.24 17.66 12.23
N GLY A 106 -6.34 17.11 11.01
CA GLY A 106 -5.22 16.46 10.34
C GLY A 106 -5.62 15.77 9.05
N CYS A 107 -4.71 14.95 8.52
CA CYS A 107 -4.94 14.19 7.28
C CYS A 107 -6.16 13.26 7.37
N GLN A 108 -6.43 12.71 8.55
CA GLN A 108 -7.54 11.80 8.82
C GLN A 108 -8.91 12.49 8.63
N ASP A 109 -9.18 13.59 9.36
CA ASP A 109 -10.42 14.38 9.19
C ASP A 109 -10.58 14.91 7.77
N HIS A 110 -9.47 15.40 7.19
CA HIS A 110 -9.49 15.93 5.83
C HIS A 110 -9.85 14.83 4.82
N SER A 111 -9.27 13.64 4.96
CA SER A 111 -9.57 12.49 4.09
C SER A 111 -10.98 11.97 4.32
N GLU A 112 -11.51 12.05 5.55
CA GLU A 112 -12.86 11.62 5.90
C GLU A 112 -13.89 12.48 5.17
N ILE A 113 -13.87 13.80 5.39
CA ILE A 113 -14.80 14.72 4.73
C ILE A 113 -14.67 14.63 3.21
N PHE A 114 -13.44 14.62 2.70
CA PHE A 114 -13.21 14.56 1.26
C PHE A 114 -13.81 13.28 0.68
N GLY A 115 -13.52 12.13 1.28
CA GLY A 115 -14.01 10.84 0.79
C GLY A 115 -15.53 10.74 0.81
N TYR A 116 -16.19 11.24 1.86
CA TYR A 116 -17.65 11.23 1.91
C TYR A 116 -18.31 12.25 0.97
N LEU A 117 -17.71 13.43 0.76
CA LEU A 117 -18.18 14.35 -0.28
C LEU A 117 -18.02 13.76 -1.68
N ALA A 118 -16.92 13.05 -1.96
CA ALA A 118 -16.72 12.35 -3.22
C ALA A 118 -17.80 11.28 -3.45
N ARG A 119 -18.06 10.44 -2.44
CA ARG A 119 -19.16 9.46 -2.47
C ARG A 119 -20.52 10.10 -2.70
N ALA A 120 -20.84 11.17 -1.97
CA ALA A 120 -22.09 11.89 -2.10
C ALA A 120 -22.25 12.54 -3.50
N CYS A 121 -21.14 12.87 -4.17
CA CYS A 121 -21.14 13.31 -5.56
C CYS A 121 -21.27 12.17 -6.59
N GLY A 122 -21.27 10.91 -6.15
CA GLY A 122 -21.37 9.72 -7.00
C GLY A 122 -20.02 9.12 -7.41
N ILE A 123 -18.94 9.42 -6.68
CA ILE A 123 -17.60 8.90 -6.95
C ILE A 123 -17.27 7.80 -5.93
N PRO A 124 -17.19 6.52 -6.35
CA PRO A 124 -16.79 5.45 -5.44
C PRO A 124 -15.42 5.73 -4.83
N THR A 125 -15.32 5.61 -3.51
CA THR A 125 -14.12 6.00 -2.77
C THR A 125 -13.82 5.02 -1.66
N VAL A 126 -12.58 4.62 -1.46
CA VAL A 126 -12.11 3.88 -0.27
C VAL A 126 -10.91 4.59 0.36
N TRP A 127 -10.64 4.33 1.62
CA TRP A 127 -9.48 4.89 2.33
C TRP A 127 -8.33 3.91 2.34
N VAL A 128 -7.11 4.44 2.27
CA VAL A 128 -5.86 3.70 2.39
C VAL A 128 -5.05 4.25 3.55
N LYS A 129 -4.87 3.40 4.55
CA LYS A 129 -4.15 3.69 5.78
C LYS A 129 -2.67 3.38 5.60
N THR A 130 -1.81 4.36 5.90
CA THR A 130 -0.35 4.21 5.72
C THR A 130 0.44 4.61 6.96
N MET A 131 1.65 4.08 7.07
CA MET A 131 2.69 4.59 7.97
C MET A 131 3.94 4.91 7.16
N ASP A 132 4.69 5.92 7.59
CA ASP A 132 5.96 6.27 6.95
C ASP A 132 6.97 5.12 7.14
N CYS A 133 7.70 4.75 6.09
CA CYS A 133 8.65 3.64 6.14
C CYS A 133 9.73 3.84 7.22
N ASP A 134 10.19 5.08 7.41
CA ASP A 134 11.17 5.40 8.45
C ASP A 134 10.59 5.29 9.85
N TRP A 135 9.31 5.63 10.04
CA TRP A 135 8.63 5.38 11.30
C TRP A 135 8.55 3.88 11.59
N ILE A 136 8.21 3.06 10.59
CA ILE A 136 8.13 1.59 10.77
C ILE A 136 9.50 1.02 11.16
N ARG A 137 10.59 1.46 10.51
CA ARG A 137 11.97 1.07 10.86
C ARG A 137 12.31 1.45 12.30
N MET A 138 12.03 2.70 12.66
CA MET A 138 12.27 3.21 14.00
C MET A 138 11.49 2.40 15.04
N PHE A 139 10.19 2.22 14.83
CA PHE A 139 9.30 1.47 15.72
C PHE A 139 9.77 0.01 15.88
N ARG A 140 10.15 -0.64 14.79
CA ARG A 140 10.72 -2.01 14.82
C ARG A 140 12.01 -2.09 15.63
N LYS A 141 12.84 -1.04 15.62
CA LYS A 141 14.09 -0.96 16.37
C LYS A 141 13.87 -0.66 17.87
N THR A 142 12.98 0.26 18.21
CA THR A 142 12.87 0.80 19.58
C THR A 142 11.72 0.23 20.39
N ARG A 143 10.64 -0.21 19.73
CA ARG A 143 9.35 -0.55 20.36
C ARG A 143 8.73 0.61 21.15
N ASP A 144 9.19 1.82 20.89
CA ASP A 144 8.83 2.99 21.67
C ASP A 144 7.51 3.58 21.13
N GLU A 145 6.41 3.15 21.74
CA GLU A 145 5.05 3.65 21.46
C GLU A 145 4.82 5.09 21.96
N ASN A 146 5.74 5.65 22.76
CA ASN A 146 5.65 7.01 23.32
C ASN A 146 6.23 8.10 22.41
N ARG A 147 6.79 7.72 21.25
CA ARG A 147 7.28 8.68 20.23
C ARG A 147 6.18 9.14 19.30
N THR A 148 6.45 10.23 18.57
CA THR A 148 5.57 10.75 17.53
C THR A 148 5.31 9.70 16.46
N TRP A 149 4.03 9.47 16.19
CA TRP A 149 3.58 8.56 15.14
C TRP A 149 3.53 9.29 13.80
N SER A 150 3.95 8.63 12.72
CA SER A 150 4.08 9.28 11.41
C SER A 150 3.51 8.42 10.28
N GLY A 151 2.56 8.97 9.56
CA GLY A 151 1.86 8.31 8.46
C GLY A 151 0.98 9.30 7.71
N HIS A 152 0.18 8.79 6.79
CA HIS A 152 -0.77 9.58 6.00
C HIS A 152 -1.99 8.74 5.63
N VAL A 153 -3.08 9.42 5.25
CA VAL A 153 -4.25 8.76 4.70
C VAL A 153 -4.41 9.18 3.24
N PHE A 154 -4.45 8.18 2.36
CA PHE A 154 -4.83 8.39 0.96
C PHE A 154 -6.25 7.90 0.74
N LEU A 155 -6.82 8.32 -0.39
CA LEU A 155 -8.06 7.76 -0.92
C LEU A 155 -7.75 6.99 -2.20
N GLU A 156 -8.50 5.93 -2.48
CA GLU A 156 -8.62 5.41 -3.84
C GLU A 156 -10.01 5.78 -4.35
N VAL A 157 -10.06 6.42 -5.50
CA VAL A 157 -11.30 6.88 -6.14
C VAL A 157 -11.47 6.17 -7.48
N HIS A 158 -12.69 5.73 -7.80
CA HIS A 158 -12.98 5.08 -9.07
C HIS A 158 -13.40 6.13 -10.11
N LEU A 159 -12.54 6.37 -11.10
CA LEU A 159 -12.71 7.37 -12.15
C LEU A 159 -12.59 6.69 -13.52
N ASP A 160 -13.53 6.97 -14.42
CA ASP A 160 -13.46 6.53 -15.82
C ASP A 160 -13.16 5.03 -16.00
N GLY A 161 -13.69 4.17 -15.11
CA GLY A 161 -13.51 2.72 -15.16
C GLY A 161 -12.23 2.18 -14.51
N LYS A 162 -11.45 3.01 -13.80
CA LYS A 162 -10.25 2.58 -13.07
C LYS A 162 -10.16 3.19 -11.67
N TRP A 163 -9.45 2.51 -10.78
CA TRP A 163 -9.10 3.04 -9.46
C TRP A 163 -7.86 3.92 -9.54
N VAL A 164 -7.94 5.11 -8.96
CA VAL A 164 -6.89 6.13 -8.96
C VAL A 164 -6.58 6.48 -7.51
N LEU A 165 -5.29 6.59 -7.16
CA LEU A 165 -4.90 7.05 -5.82
C LEU A 165 -4.99 8.58 -5.76
N LEU A 166 -5.55 9.09 -4.67
CA LEU A 166 -5.74 10.50 -4.38
C LEU A 166 -5.10 10.84 -3.04
N ASP A 167 -4.18 11.79 -3.04
CA ASP A 167 -3.77 12.51 -1.84
C ASP A 167 -4.73 13.68 -1.61
N ALA A 168 -5.75 13.46 -0.79
CA ALA A 168 -6.81 14.45 -0.55
C ALA A 168 -6.27 15.74 0.05
N THR A 169 -5.25 15.66 0.92
CA THR A 169 -4.66 16.83 1.60
C THR A 169 -3.85 17.69 0.63
N GLN A 170 -3.23 17.07 -0.39
CA GLN A 170 -2.45 17.79 -1.40
C GLN A 170 -3.24 18.08 -2.69
N GLY A 171 -4.41 17.47 -2.86
CA GLY A 171 -5.19 17.55 -4.11
C GLY A 171 -4.51 16.87 -5.31
N VAL A 172 -3.65 15.88 -5.07
CA VAL A 172 -2.87 15.20 -6.12
C VAL A 172 -3.48 13.85 -6.48
N LEU A 173 -3.70 13.61 -7.78
CA LEU A 173 -4.13 12.33 -8.33
C LEU A 173 -2.94 11.58 -8.95
N TYR A 174 -2.85 10.28 -8.67
CA TYR A 174 -1.84 9.39 -9.23
C TYR A 174 -2.52 8.39 -10.17
N ASP A 175 -2.59 8.76 -11.45
CA ASP A 175 -3.36 8.05 -12.48
C ASP A 175 -2.83 6.66 -12.86
N GLU A 176 -1.54 6.43 -12.63
CA GLU A 176 -0.82 5.19 -12.94
C GLU A 176 -0.64 4.31 -11.70
N TYR A 177 -1.60 4.39 -10.78
CA TYR A 177 -1.60 3.64 -9.54
C TYR A 177 -2.03 2.17 -9.75
N ASP A 178 -1.26 1.22 -9.19
CA ASP A 178 -1.66 -0.19 -9.06
C ASP A 178 -2.29 -0.39 -7.67
N THR A 179 -3.51 -0.90 -7.59
CA THR A 179 -4.22 -1.15 -6.33
C THR A 179 -3.51 -2.16 -5.41
N ARG A 180 -2.54 -2.91 -5.94
CA ARG A 180 -1.68 -3.82 -5.16
C ARG A 180 -0.39 -3.15 -4.66
N GLN A 181 -0.12 -1.91 -5.06
CA GLN A 181 1.05 -1.16 -4.65
C GLN A 181 0.97 -0.85 -3.14
N ARG A 182 1.99 -1.30 -2.41
CA ARG A 182 2.10 -1.07 -0.96
C ARG A 182 2.94 0.14 -0.60
N ILE A 183 3.82 0.58 -1.49
CA ILE A 183 4.65 1.78 -1.27
C ILE A 183 4.02 2.95 -1.98
N LEU A 184 3.41 3.85 -1.22
CA LEU A 184 2.73 5.03 -1.71
C LEU A 184 3.65 6.27 -1.65
N PRO A 185 3.27 7.37 -2.33
CA PRO A 185 4.06 8.60 -2.39
C PRO A 185 4.54 9.09 -1.01
N GLY A 186 5.79 9.54 -0.97
CA GLY A 186 6.47 9.95 0.26
C GLY A 186 6.97 8.78 1.11
N ASP A 187 7.32 7.65 0.48
CA ASP A 187 7.83 6.43 1.13
C ASP A 187 6.93 5.94 2.26
N ARG A 188 5.65 5.74 1.94
CA ARG A 188 4.62 5.32 2.90
C ARG A 188 4.16 3.90 2.61
N TYR A 189 4.16 3.06 3.63
CA TYR A 189 3.68 1.69 3.51
C TYR A 189 2.19 1.62 3.80
N ALA A 190 1.39 1.25 2.79
CA ALA A 190 -0.03 0.98 2.92
C ALA A 190 -0.27 -0.42 3.52
N TYR A 191 -0.91 -0.44 4.68
CA TYR A 191 -1.12 -1.65 5.47
C TYR A 191 -2.58 -1.99 5.72
N ASP A 192 -3.50 -1.03 5.56
CA ASP A 192 -4.93 -1.27 5.62
C ASP A 192 -5.68 -0.49 4.54
N LYS A 193 -6.80 -1.04 4.09
CA LYS A 193 -7.71 -0.41 3.11
C LYS A 193 -9.15 -0.74 3.44
N GLY A 194 -10.09 0.12 3.08
CA GLY A 194 -11.49 -0.15 3.39
C GLY A 194 -12.47 0.93 2.96
N GLY A 195 -13.72 0.50 2.79
CA GLY A 195 -14.83 1.37 2.46
C GLY A 195 -15.50 2.02 3.68
N ASP A 196 -15.07 1.72 4.89
CA ASP A 196 -15.64 2.30 6.10
C ASP A 196 -14.52 2.91 6.94
N TYR A 197 -14.56 4.24 7.05
CA TYR A 197 -13.53 5.01 7.76
C TYR A 197 -13.44 4.62 9.24
N PHE A 198 -14.57 4.37 9.90
CA PHE A 198 -14.59 4.01 11.32
C PHE A 198 -14.02 2.61 11.56
N ASP A 199 -14.35 1.66 10.68
CA ASP A 199 -13.89 0.26 10.80
C ASP A 199 -12.40 0.10 10.47
N LEU A 200 -11.82 1.06 9.74
CA LEU A 200 -10.37 1.16 9.51
C LEU A 200 -9.58 1.60 10.74
N VAL A 201 -10.26 2.09 11.78
CA VAL A 201 -9.65 2.59 13.02
C VAL A 201 -8.55 3.59 12.70
N MET A 202 -8.91 4.82 12.30
CA MET A 202 -7.97 5.89 11.94
C MET A 202 -7.38 6.59 13.19
N SER A 203 -6.41 7.50 13.01
CA SER A 203 -5.62 8.08 14.10
C SER A 203 -6.41 9.00 15.05
N ASP A 204 -7.60 9.41 14.63
CA ASP A 204 -8.60 10.11 15.46
C ASP A 204 -9.25 9.17 16.50
N ARG A 205 -9.20 7.85 16.29
CA ARG A 205 -9.43 6.82 17.32
C ARG A 205 -8.12 6.45 18.01
N TRP A 206 -7.46 7.45 18.59
CA TRP A 206 -6.05 7.43 18.98
C TRP A 206 -5.59 6.17 19.73
N GLU A 207 -6.31 5.77 20.79
CA GLU A 207 -5.91 4.64 21.62
C GLU A 207 -6.07 3.29 20.91
N GLU A 208 -7.18 3.06 20.20
CA GLU A 208 -7.37 1.85 19.41
C GLU A 208 -6.43 1.81 18.19
N TRP A 209 -6.20 2.95 17.55
CA TRP A 209 -5.29 3.08 16.42
C TRP A 209 -3.86 2.74 16.81
N LYS A 210 -3.35 3.25 17.94
CA LYS A 210 -2.02 2.90 18.46
C LYS A 210 -1.92 1.41 18.74
N LYS A 211 -2.93 0.82 19.39
CA LYS A 211 -2.96 -0.63 19.67
C LYS A 211 -2.95 -1.45 18.38
N GLN A 212 -3.80 -1.11 17.41
CA GLN A 212 -3.88 -1.81 16.13
C GLN A 212 -2.59 -1.68 15.32
N THR A 213 -2.10 -0.46 15.16
CA THR A 213 -0.92 -0.12 14.35
C THR A 213 0.35 -0.66 15.00
N GLY A 214 0.48 -0.51 16.31
CA GLY A 214 1.56 -1.07 17.10
C GLY A 214 1.60 -2.59 17.02
N ALA A 215 0.45 -3.27 17.15
CA ALA A 215 0.36 -4.72 16.98
C ALA A 215 0.76 -5.17 15.56
N TYR A 216 0.26 -4.50 14.52
CA TYR A 216 0.59 -4.83 13.13
C TYR A 216 2.09 -4.65 12.84
N PHE A 217 2.67 -3.52 13.25
CA PHE A 217 4.09 -3.24 13.00
C PHE A 217 5.04 -3.87 14.02
N ARG A 218 4.52 -4.52 15.07
CA ARG A 218 5.33 -5.20 16.08
C ARG A 218 6.20 -6.25 15.42
N ASP A 219 5.65 -7.10 14.57
CA ASP A 219 6.37 -8.21 13.94
C ASP A 219 6.55 -8.05 12.42
N PHE A 220 6.44 -6.82 11.94
CA PHE A 220 6.52 -6.50 10.53
C PHE A 220 7.88 -6.81 9.89
N ASP A 221 7.83 -7.45 8.71
CA ASP A 221 9.00 -7.71 7.90
C ASP A 221 9.48 -6.42 7.21
N LEU A 222 10.56 -5.84 7.74
CA LEU A 222 11.18 -4.64 7.20
C LEU A 222 11.68 -4.78 5.75
N SER A 223 11.82 -6.01 5.24
CA SER A 223 12.15 -6.22 3.83
C SER A 223 11.11 -5.61 2.89
N LEU A 224 9.85 -5.53 3.33
CA LEU A 224 8.74 -4.98 2.54
C LEU A 224 8.80 -3.44 2.36
N LEU A 225 9.77 -2.75 2.98
CA LEU A 225 9.95 -1.30 2.86
C LEU A 225 11.02 -0.93 1.81
N PRO A 226 10.95 0.26 1.17
CA PRO A 226 11.95 0.73 0.20
C PRO A 226 13.27 1.06 0.89
N VAL A 227 14.37 0.41 0.55
CA VAL A 227 15.68 0.60 1.22
C VAL A 227 16.47 1.80 0.68
N GLY A 228 17.12 2.53 1.58
CA GLY A 228 18.29 3.38 1.27
C GLY A 228 19.59 2.60 1.57
N GLU A 229 20.55 2.64 0.63
CA GLU A 229 21.75 1.77 0.45
C GLU A 229 21.50 0.35 -0.13
N GLY A 230 20.62 0.12 -1.10
CA GLY A 230 20.35 0.97 -2.26
C GLY A 230 19.88 0.11 -3.42
N THR A 231 19.07 -0.93 -3.17
CA THR A 231 18.21 -1.42 -4.24
C THR A 231 16.85 -1.91 -3.75
N PRO A 232 15.75 -1.51 -4.43
CA PRO A 232 14.42 -2.05 -4.20
C PRO A 232 14.41 -3.58 -4.11
N LEU A 233 13.50 -4.11 -3.30
CA LEU A 233 13.01 -5.46 -3.55
C LEU A 233 12.52 -5.54 -5.00
N PRO A 234 12.69 -6.70 -5.67
CA PRO A 234 12.02 -6.94 -6.93
C PRO A 234 10.53 -6.79 -6.70
N ARG A 235 9.86 -6.16 -7.67
CA ARG A 235 8.40 -6.17 -7.65
C ARG A 235 7.94 -7.63 -7.77
N PRO A 236 6.78 -8.02 -7.19
CA PRO A 236 6.19 -9.32 -7.51
C PRO A 236 6.17 -9.52 -9.04
N GLY A 237 6.92 -10.52 -9.53
CA GLY A 237 7.07 -10.82 -10.95
C GLY A 237 8.36 -10.34 -11.66
N GLU A 238 9.33 -9.74 -10.96
CA GLU A 238 10.65 -9.41 -11.56
C GLU A 238 11.64 -10.59 -11.52
N VAL A 239 12.41 -10.74 -12.61
CA VAL A 239 13.35 -11.84 -12.86
C VAL A 239 14.79 -11.32 -12.90
N VAL A 240 15.63 -11.82 -12.00
CA VAL A 240 17.08 -11.56 -11.91
C VAL A 240 17.85 -12.77 -12.43
N VAL A 241 18.99 -12.57 -13.10
CA VAL A 241 19.68 -13.68 -13.81
C VAL A 241 21.17 -13.80 -13.46
N ALA A 242 21.60 -14.95 -12.98
CA ALA A 242 23.01 -15.32 -12.82
C ALA A 242 23.47 -16.25 -13.95
N GLY A 243 24.22 -15.72 -14.92
CA GLY A 243 24.70 -16.49 -16.06
C GLY A 243 25.80 -15.82 -16.86
N ASN A 244 26.52 -16.60 -17.67
CA ASN A 244 27.53 -16.05 -18.59
C ASN A 244 26.90 -15.38 -19.81
N ASN A 245 27.69 -14.58 -20.53
CA ASN A 245 27.31 -14.11 -21.87
C ASN A 245 27.44 -15.28 -22.87
N PRO A 246 26.43 -15.61 -23.70
CA PRO A 246 25.15 -14.91 -23.93
C PRO A 246 23.92 -15.46 -23.16
N GLU A 247 24.13 -16.42 -22.26
CA GLU A 247 23.06 -17.15 -21.56
C GLU A 247 22.13 -16.22 -20.77
N TRP A 248 22.69 -15.25 -20.04
CA TRP A 248 21.86 -14.36 -19.22
C TRP A 248 20.96 -13.47 -20.10
N GLN A 249 21.44 -13.02 -21.27
CA GLN A 249 20.63 -12.25 -22.21
C GLN A 249 19.45 -13.07 -22.73
N TRP A 250 19.66 -14.35 -23.05
CA TRP A 250 18.57 -15.21 -23.52
C TRP A 250 17.48 -15.41 -22.47
N VAL A 251 17.87 -15.56 -21.21
CA VAL A 251 16.90 -15.64 -20.10
C VAL A 251 16.15 -14.32 -19.94
N THR A 252 16.87 -13.20 -19.98
CA THR A 252 16.27 -11.85 -19.93
C THR A 252 15.26 -11.66 -21.06
N ASP A 253 15.62 -12.03 -22.29
CA ASP A 253 14.74 -11.92 -23.47
C ASP A 253 13.52 -12.84 -23.35
N ARG A 254 13.71 -14.06 -22.83
CA ARG A 254 12.59 -14.98 -22.58
C ARG A 254 11.63 -14.43 -21.52
N ALA A 255 12.15 -13.91 -20.40
CA ALA A 255 11.33 -13.31 -19.35
C ALA A 255 10.50 -12.15 -19.91
N ARG A 256 11.12 -11.28 -20.71
CA ARG A 256 10.43 -10.19 -21.42
C ARG A 256 9.36 -10.69 -22.39
N ALA A 257 9.63 -11.75 -23.15
CA ALA A 257 8.67 -12.35 -24.07
C ALA A 257 7.44 -12.94 -23.35
N LEU A 258 7.57 -13.29 -22.07
CA LEU A 258 6.48 -13.74 -21.21
C LEU A 258 5.78 -12.61 -20.44
N GLY A 259 6.12 -11.35 -20.75
CA GLY A 259 5.51 -10.18 -20.11
C GLY A 259 6.10 -9.84 -18.74
N LEU A 260 7.22 -10.45 -18.35
CA LEU A 260 7.88 -10.17 -17.08
C LEU A 260 8.93 -9.08 -17.22
N ARG A 261 9.20 -8.39 -16.12
CA ARG A 261 10.36 -7.51 -16.04
C ARG A 261 11.60 -8.35 -15.75
N ALA A 262 12.60 -8.20 -16.60
CA ALA A 262 13.93 -8.73 -16.30
C ALA A 262 14.76 -7.61 -15.66
N GLY A 263 15.16 -7.82 -14.42
CA GLY A 263 16.03 -6.94 -13.64
C GLY A 263 17.50 -7.09 -14.03
N SER A 264 18.40 -6.92 -13.06
CA SER A 264 19.84 -7.09 -13.28
C SER A 264 20.20 -8.54 -13.63
N GLY A 265 21.19 -8.73 -14.51
CA GLY A 265 21.71 -10.04 -14.82
C GLY A 265 23.16 -10.01 -15.34
N GLY A 266 23.87 -11.12 -15.13
CA GLY A 266 25.27 -11.26 -15.54
C GLY A 266 26.05 -12.29 -14.73
N ASN A 267 27.38 -12.21 -14.84
CA ASN A 267 28.33 -13.14 -14.21
C ASN A 267 29.27 -12.49 -13.17
N GLY A 268 28.90 -11.31 -12.64
CA GLY A 268 29.68 -10.58 -11.64
C GLY A 268 28.84 -9.57 -10.86
N GLY A 269 29.40 -8.97 -9.79
CA GLY A 269 28.68 -8.01 -8.95
C GLY A 269 27.57 -8.62 -8.08
N PHE A 270 27.58 -9.96 -7.89
CA PHE A 270 26.50 -10.72 -7.29
C PHE A 270 26.02 -10.21 -5.92
N ALA A 271 26.94 -9.74 -5.08
CA ALA A 271 26.61 -9.21 -3.76
C ALA A 271 25.68 -7.99 -3.83
N GLU A 272 25.73 -7.22 -4.92
CA GLU A 272 24.95 -6.00 -5.11
C GLU A 272 23.53 -6.28 -5.63
N TRP A 273 23.35 -7.36 -6.40
CA TRP A 273 22.09 -7.57 -7.12
C TRP A 273 21.38 -8.90 -6.89
N ILE A 274 22.03 -9.97 -6.41
CA ILE A 274 21.30 -11.19 -6.01
C ILE A 274 20.28 -10.92 -4.89
N PRO A 275 20.55 -10.07 -3.89
CA PRO A 275 19.54 -9.70 -2.89
C PRO A 275 18.27 -9.06 -3.49
N ARG A 276 18.35 -8.53 -4.72
CA ARG A 276 17.21 -7.98 -5.47
C ARG A 276 16.33 -9.07 -6.09
N ALA A 277 16.58 -10.35 -5.86
CA ALA A 277 15.70 -11.43 -6.30
C ALA A 277 14.69 -11.85 -5.21
N ARG A 278 14.81 -11.30 -3.99
CA ARG A 278 14.00 -11.66 -2.82
C ARG A 278 12.50 -11.46 -3.08
N LEU A 279 11.71 -12.52 -2.92
CA LEU A 279 10.26 -12.60 -3.27
C LEU A 279 9.94 -12.50 -4.79
N GLY A 280 10.95 -12.36 -5.64
CA GLY A 280 10.87 -12.40 -7.10
C GLY A 280 11.33 -13.74 -7.67
N TRP A 281 12.04 -13.70 -8.80
CA TRP A 281 12.66 -14.88 -9.43
C TRP A 281 14.18 -14.67 -9.59
N LEU A 282 14.97 -15.68 -9.22
CA LEU A 282 16.39 -15.81 -9.57
C LEU A 282 16.56 -16.96 -10.58
N VAL A 283 17.03 -16.67 -11.78
CA VAL A 283 17.39 -17.69 -12.76
C VAL A 283 18.90 -17.86 -12.79
N VAL A 284 19.39 -19.09 -12.59
CA VAL A 284 20.80 -19.45 -12.66
C VAL A 284 21.04 -20.34 -13.88
N THR A 285 22.06 -20.04 -14.68
CA THR A 285 22.44 -20.87 -15.83
C THR A 285 23.60 -21.81 -15.47
N CYS A 286 23.59 -23.01 -16.05
CA CYS A 286 24.61 -24.05 -15.84
C CYS A 286 25.01 -24.71 -17.16
N LEU A 287 26.18 -24.36 -17.69
CA LEU A 287 26.69 -24.91 -18.94
C LEU A 287 27.79 -25.92 -18.65
N ALA A 288 27.67 -27.13 -19.20
CA ALA A 288 28.63 -28.22 -19.03
C ALA A 288 29.00 -28.49 -17.55
N GLY A 289 28.02 -28.41 -16.65
CA GLY A 289 28.22 -28.63 -15.21
C GLY A 289 28.79 -27.45 -14.44
N ARG A 290 28.88 -26.25 -15.03
CA ARG A 290 29.47 -25.06 -14.41
C ARG A 290 28.45 -23.93 -14.27
N THR A 291 28.37 -23.33 -13.08
CA THR A 291 27.58 -22.12 -12.80
C THR A 291 28.50 -20.95 -12.47
N VAL A 292 27.98 -19.73 -12.61
CA VAL A 292 28.70 -18.49 -12.24
C VAL A 292 28.45 -18.08 -10.79
N LEU A 293 27.64 -18.84 -10.06
CA LEU A 293 27.15 -18.45 -8.75
C LEU A 293 28.26 -18.60 -7.69
N PRO A 294 28.59 -17.53 -6.93
CA PRO A 294 29.60 -17.59 -5.87
C PRO A 294 29.24 -18.59 -4.77
N ASP A 295 30.26 -19.08 -4.06
CA ASP A 295 30.09 -20.10 -3.02
C ASP A 295 29.08 -19.72 -1.93
N GLN A 296 29.05 -18.44 -1.55
CA GLN A 296 28.11 -17.91 -0.56
C GLN A 296 26.62 -18.04 -0.96
N TYR A 297 26.33 -18.21 -2.26
CA TYR A 297 24.96 -18.43 -2.77
C TYR A 297 24.74 -19.84 -3.30
N ARG A 298 25.74 -20.74 -3.27
CA ARG A 298 25.60 -22.13 -3.77
C ARG A 298 24.45 -22.88 -3.09
N SER A 299 24.21 -22.61 -1.81
CA SER A 299 23.11 -23.21 -1.04
C SER A 299 21.71 -22.80 -1.53
N TRP A 300 21.60 -21.79 -2.41
CA TRP A 300 20.33 -21.36 -2.99
C TRP A 300 19.92 -22.21 -4.20
N LEU A 301 20.82 -23.03 -4.73
CA LEU A 301 20.51 -23.91 -5.85
C LEU A 301 19.53 -25.01 -5.43
N PRO A 302 18.64 -25.45 -6.34
CA PRO A 302 17.70 -26.52 -6.03
C PRO A 302 18.40 -27.80 -5.53
N ASN A 303 17.78 -28.46 -4.54
CA ASN A 303 18.32 -29.69 -3.96
C ASN A 303 18.61 -30.76 -5.03
N GLY A 304 19.77 -31.41 -4.93
CA GLY A 304 20.16 -32.48 -5.85
C GLY A 304 20.57 -32.01 -7.25
N TRP A 305 20.78 -30.71 -7.46
CA TRP A 305 21.14 -30.17 -8.78
C TRP A 305 22.38 -30.84 -9.39
N GLU A 306 23.41 -31.15 -8.59
CA GLU A 306 24.63 -31.81 -9.09
C GLU A 306 24.35 -33.19 -9.69
N ALA A 307 23.45 -33.95 -9.06
CA ALA A 307 23.03 -35.25 -9.59
C ALA A 307 22.15 -35.08 -10.84
N GLY A 308 21.33 -34.02 -10.88
CA GLY A 308 20.49 -33.69 -12.04
C GLY A 308 21.33 -33.38 -13.28
N VAL A 309 22.33 -32.51 -13.14
CA VAL A 309 23.21 -32.10 -14.25
C VAL A 309 24.11 -33.24 -14.74
N LYS A 310 24.49 -34.19 -13.88
CA LYS A 310 25.26 -35.39 -14.28
C LYS A 310 24.44 -36.44 -15.04
N LYS A 311 23.11 -36.47 -14.84
CA LYS A 311 22.23 -37.53 -15.37
C LYS A 311 21.59 -37.18 -16.71
N LYS A 312 21.47 -35.90 -17.06
CA LYS A 312 20.75 -35.43 -18.24
C LYS A 312 21.57 -34.43 -19.04
N ASP A 313 21.39 -34.46 -20.36
CA ASP A 313 22.03 -33.54 -21.30
C ASP A 313 21.56 -32.09 -21.13
N SER A 314 20.32 -31.86 -20.69
CA SER A 314 19.78 -30.53 -20.34
C SER A 314 18.52 -30.63 -19.48
N GLY A 315 18.10 -29.49 -18.91
CA GLY A 315 16.79 -29.36 -18.26
C GLY A 315 16.65 -28.12 -17.39
N VAL A 316 15.56 -28.09 -16.63
CA VAL A 316 15.22 -27.03 -15.66
C VAL A 316 14.93 -27.66 -14.31
N LEU A 317 15.52 -27.11 -13.24
CA LEU A 317 15.20 -27.41 -11.85
C LEU A 317 14.67 -26.15 -11.18
N ARG A 318 13.73 -26.31 -10.25
CA ARG A 318 13.13 -25.21 -9.49
C ARG A 318 13.28 -25.49 -8.00
N GLY A 319 13.44 -24.44 -7.22
CA GLY A 319 13.53 -24.48 -5.77
C GLY A 319 13.27 -23.11 -5.17
N GLU A 320 13.49 -23.00 -3.88
CA GLU A 320 13.33 -21.76 -3.13
C GLU A 320 14.55 -21.56 -2.24
N ALA A 321 15.08 -20.34 -2.22
CA ALA A 321 16.17 -19.98 -1.32
C ALA A 321 15.63 -19.71 0.10
N PRO A 322 16.49 -19.70 1.14
CA PRO A 322 16.05 -19.47 2.53
C PRO A 322 15.31 -18.15 2.78
N ASP A 323 15.40 -17.18 1.86
CA ASP A 323 14.78 -15.86 1.98
C ASP A 323 13.47 -15.70 1.17
N GLY A 324 12.93 -16.80 0.63
CA GLY A 324 11.70 -16.82 -0.18
C GLY A 324 11.90 -16.46 -1.65
N THR A 325 13.14 -16.32 -2.12
CA THR A 325 13.45 -16.17 -3.55
C THR A 325 13.12 -17.45 -4.31
N ARG A 326 12.32 -17.35 -5.38
CA ARG A 326 12.08 -18.49 -6.29
C ARG A 326 13.28 -18.69 -7.19
N VAL A 327 13.95 -19.83 -7.09
CA VAL A 327 15.19 -20.12 -7.83
C VAL A 327 14.92 -21.11 -8.96
N VAL A 328 15.36 -20.77 -10.17
CA VAL A 328 15.29 -21.61 -11.37
C VAL A 328 16.70 -21.89 -11.86
N LEU A 329 17.15 -23.15 -11.82
CA LEU A 329 18.40 -23.58 -12.45
C LEU A 329 18.10 -24.14 -13.84
N VAL A 330 18.69 -23.55 -14.87
CA VAL A 330 18.57 -24.01 -16.26
C VAL A 330 19.93 -24.53 -16.69
N TYR A 331 19.99 -25.77 -17.17
CA TYR A 331 21.25 -26.44 -17.48
C TYR A 331 21.27 -27.10 -18.85
N GLY A 332 22.46 -27.17 -19.44
CA GLY A 332 22.74 -27.91 -20.68
C GLY A 332 24.20 -28.33 -20.77
N ARG A 333 24.48 -29.44 -21.45
CA ARG A 333 25.84 -29.95 -21.70
C ARG A 333 26.62 -29.09 -22.71
N ASP A 334 25.90 -28.43 -23.60
CA ASP A 334 26.40 -27.55 -24.64
C ASP A 334 25.44 -26.37 -24.84
N VAL A 335 25.88 -25.41 -25.65
CA VAL A 335 25.21 -24.10 -25.84
C VAL A 335 23.83 -24.27 -26.47
N ASP A 336 23.67 -25.20 -27.41
CA ASP A 336 22.39 -25.43 -28.08
C ASP A 336 21.38 -26.06 -27.12
N ALA A 337 21.83 -27.02 -26.31
CA ALA A 337 21.01 -27.68 -25.32
C ALA A 337 20.49 -26.71 -24.25
N ILE A 338 21.34 -25.82 -23.70
CA ILE A 338 20.88 -24.83 -22.70
C ILE A 338 19.98 -23.77 -23.34
N ARG A 339 20.25 -23.34 -24.57
CA ARG A 339 19.42 -22.35 -25.28
C ARG A 339 18.02 -22.88 -25.56
N ALA A 340 17.91 -24.14 -25.94
CA ALA A 340 16.62 -24.80 -26.15
C ALA A 340 15.78 -24.86 -24.86
N GLU A 341 16.41 -25.13 -23.71
CA GLU A 341 15.72 -25.14 -22.41
C GLU A 341 15.31 -23.73 -21.97
N ILE A 342 16.16 -22.72 -22.20
CA ILE A 342 15.79 -21.31 -21.93
C ILE A 342 14.54 -20.92 -22.74
N GLY A 343 14.44 -21.32 -24.01
CA GLY A 343 13.26 -21.04 -24.85
C GLY A 343 11.94 -21.64 -24.32
N LYS A 344 12.02 -22.66 -23.46
CA LYS A 344 10.86 -23.33 -22.86
C LYS A 344 10.50 -22.80 -21.47
N LEU A 345 11.29 -21.90 -20.89
CA LEU A 345 11.03 -21.40 -19.53
C LEU A 345 9.65 -20.77 -19.42
N THR A 346 9.01 -20.96 -18.28
CA THR A 346 7.81 -20.26 -17.81
C THR A 346 8.03 -19.75 -16.38
N PHE A 347 7.21 -18.82 -15.91
CA PHE A 347 7.35 -18.24 -14.56
C PHE A 347 5.99 -18.19 -13.86
N ASP A 348 5.24 -19.27 -13.96
CA ASP A 348 3.95 -19.42 -13.30
C ASP A 348 4.15 -19.99 -11.88
N GLU A 349 3.25 -19.65 -10.98
CA GLU A 349 3.29 -20.07 -9.56
C GLU A 349 2.90 -21.55 -9.34
N SER A 350 2.59 -22.30 -10.40
CA SER A 350 2.27 -23.73 -10.27
C SER A 350 3.53 -24.56 -9.96
N LYS A 351 3.52 -25.44 -8.96
CA LYS A 351 2.39 -26.26 -8.51
C LYS A 351 1.84 -25.91 -7.14
#